data_AF-A0A535P859-F1
#
_entry.id   AF-A0A535P859-F1
#
_cell.length_a   1.000
_cell.length_b   1.000
_cell.length_c   1.000
_cell.angle_alpha   90.00
_cell.angle_beta   90.00
_cell.angle_gamma   90.00
#
_symmetry.space_group_name_H-M   'P 1'
#
loop_
_entity.id
_entity.type
_entity.pdbx_description
1 polymer ?
#
loop_
_entity_poly.entity_id
_entity_poly.type
_entity_poly.pdbx_seq_one_letter_code
_entity_poly.pdbx_strand_id
1 'polypeptide(L)'
;MDAGDARHPRDRVRTPREAGRVGLSARPDRRADSAAGTDDDHLRHLRRADGAGPALQARGLEHGGARHPARRSRTGKARQRPARHLRRQEDLPAGWRAVRIKFWGTRGTRPTPGRRTLRYGGNTTCVEVRDNDDNLLIIDSGSGIAELGSSLSPSEPVQAHLLITHTHLDHIQGFPFFVPAFVPGTHLTIVGPAGSAKSLQAAFADQTDPAYFPVRLSHMPAEMEFIERNPGETFEVGALRITPHLLMHPIPTFGYRI
;
A
#
# COMPACT_ATOMS: atom_id res chain seq x y z
N MET A 1 -0.05 -60.14 -53.72
CA MET A 1 1.20 -59.34 -53.77
C MET A 1 0.86 -58.06 -54.52
N ASP A 2 1.36 -56.93 -54.01
CA ASP A 2 1.11 -55.51 -54.36
C ASP A 2 -0.31 -54.97 -54.15
N ALA A 3 -0.56 -54.06 -53.19
CA ALA A 3 -0.14 -52.64 -53.06
C ALA A 3 -0.82 -51.77 -54.14
N GLY A 4 -1.64 -50.75 -53.87
CA GLY A 4 -1.87 -49.94 -52.68
C GLY A 4 -1.63 -48.48 -53.05
N ASP A 5 -2.67 -47.70 -53.37
CA ASP A 5 -2.68 -46.24 -53.20
C ASP A 5 -4.12 -45.68 -53.27
N ALA A 6 -4.62 -45.19 -52.14
CA ALA A 6 -5.92 -44.53 -52.01
C ALA A 6 -5.72 -43.12 -51.42
N ARG A 7 -6.17 -42.13 -52.19
CA ARG A 7 -6.14 -40.69 -51.90
C ARG A 7 -7.21 -40.33 -50.85
N HIS A 8 -6.89 -39.48 -49.86
CA HIS A 8 -7.61 -38.22 -49.51
C HIS A 8 -6.99 -37.46 -48.31
N PRO A 9 -7.36 -36.19 -48.02
CA PRO A 9 -6.43 -35.08 -47.79
C PRO A 9 -6.26 -34.72 -46.30
N ARG A 10 -5.17 -34.01 -45.95
CA ARG A 10 -5.00 -33.40 -44.62
C ARG A 10 -4.76 -31.90 -44.72
N ASP A 11 -5.35 -31.22 -43.75
CA ASP A 11 -5.41 -29.77 -43.54
C ASP A 11 -4.07 -29.05 -43.67
N ARG A 12 -4.03 -27.99 -44.47
CA ARG A 12 -2.96 -27.00 -44.44
C ARG A 12 -3.28 -25.93 -43.39
N VAL A 13 -2.61 -26.05 -42.25
CA VAL A 13 -2.57 -25.05 -41.18
C VAL A 13 -1.96 -23.74 -41.70
N ARG A 14 -2.68 -22.63 -41.49
CA ARG A 14 -2.20 -21.26 -41.74
C ARG A 14 -1.19 -20.85 -40.67
N THR A 15 -0.04 -20.34 -41.09
CA THR A 15 0.93 -19.65 -40.22
C THR A 15 0.46 -18.23 -39.88
N PRO A 16 0.60 -17.75 -38.63
CA PRO A 16 0.32 -16.34 -38.30
C PRO A 16 1.43 -15.40 -38.78
N ARG A 17 1.03 -14.24 -39.29
CA ARG A 17 1.89 -13.13 -39.73
C ARG A 17 2.68 -12.53 -38.55
N GLU A 18 3.99 -12.39 -38.70
CA GLU A 18 4.83 -11.56 -37.82
C GLU A 18 4.41 -10.08 -37.95
N ALA A 19 3.99 -9.49 -36.83
CA ALA A 19 3.83 -8.05 -36.69
C ALA A 19 5.20 -7.43 -36.35
N GLY A 20 5.68 -6.54 -37.22
CA GLY A 20 6.98 -5.90 -37.11
C GLY A 20 7.17 -5.13 -35.80
N ARG A 21 8.26 -5.45 -35.09
CA ARG A 21 8.77 -4.63 -33.99
C ARG A 21 9.43 -3.38 -34.56
N VAL A 22 8.91 -2.21 -34.20
CA VAL A 22 9.60 -0.93 -34.41
C VAL A 22 10.77 -0.89 -33.43
N GLY A 23 12.00 -1.05 -33.93
CA GLY A 23 13.22 -0.94 -33.13
C GLY A 23 13.53 0.52 -32.83
N LEU A 24 13.44 0.92 -31.56
CA LEU A 24 14.04 2.16 -31.07
C LEU A 24 15.50 1.86 -30.71
N SER A 25 16.42 2.22 -31.60
CA SER A 25 17.86 2.14 -31.31
C SER A 25 18.30 3.35 -30.49
N ALA A 26 18.56 3.15 -29.20
CA ALA A 26 19.30 4.13 -28.40
C ALA A 26 20.80 3.95 -28.68
N ARG A 27 21.45 4.99 -29.22
CA ARG A 27 22.92 5.04 -29.35
C ARG A 27 23.55 5.20 -27.97
N PRO A 28 24.68 4.53 -27.66
CA PRO A 28 25.43 4.82 -26.46
C PRO A 28 26.38 5.98 -26.75
N ASP A 29 26.25 7.07 -26.00
CA ASP A 29 27.32 8.07 -25.89
C ASP A 29 27.58 8.27 -24.40
N ARG A 30 28.65 7.64 -23.90
CA ARG A 30 29.24 7.95 -22.60
C ARG A 30 30.75 7.90 -22.74
N ARG A 31 31.33 9.08 -22.98
CA ARG A 31 32.67 9.38 -22.49
C ARG A 31 32.60 9.53 -20.97
N ALA A 32 33.57 8.91 -20.32
CA ALA A 32 33.82 9.02 -18.89
C ALA A 32 34.18 10.46 -18.53
N ASP A 33 33.72 10.91 -17.36
CA ASP A 33 34.47 11.88 -16.57
C ASP A 33 34.36 11.52 -15.09
N SER A 34 35.53 11.56 -14.48
CA SER A 34 35.89 11.16 -13.12
C SER A 34 35.79 12.34 -12.16
N ALA A 35 35.46 12.02 -10.91
CA ALA A 35 35.81 12.73 -9.67
C ALA A 35 35.15 14.10 -9.39
N ALA A 36 34.16 14.06 -8.49
CA ALA A 36 33.88 15.04 -7.43
C ALA A 36 32.85 14.35 -6.52
N GLY A 37 32.87 14.34 -5.20
CA GLY A 37 33.58 15.09 -4.18
C GLY A 37 32.73 14.86 -2.92
N THR A 38 33.37 14.51 -1.82
CA THR A 38 32.76 14.23 -0.52
C THR A 38 31.92 15.41 -0.01
N ASP A 39 30.61 15.22 0.17
CA ASP A 39 29.77 15.70 1.30
C ASP A 39 28.30 15.61 0.89
N ASP A 40 27.66 14.49 1.24
CA ASP A 40 26.24 14.24 1.00
C ASP A 40 25.50 14.22 2.35
N ASP A 41 25.40 15.40 2.97
CA ASP A 41 24.59 15.67 4.17
C ASP A 41 23.09 15.74 3.81
N HIS A 42 22.54 14.60 3.37
CA HIS A 42 21.13 14.43 2.94
C HIS A 42 20.11 14.51 4.08
N LEU A 43 20.55 14.72 5.32
CA LEU A 43 19.69 14.74 6.51
C LEU A 43 19.33 16.16 6.98
N ARG A 44 19.78 17.22 6.28
CA ARG A 44 19.45 18.61 6.63
C ARG A 44 17.96 18.94 6.61
N HIS A 45 17.17 18.23 5.81
CA HIS A 45 15.73 18.49 5.70
C HIS A 45 14.94 17.97 6.92
N LEU A 46 15.53 17.05 7.69
CA LEU A 46 14.89 16.40 8.83
C LEU A 46 15.26 17.06 10.17
N ARG A 47 16.38 17.80 10.24
CA ARG A 47 16.77 18.59 11.43
C ARG A 47 16.14 19.99 11.42
N ARG A 48 14.82 20.05 11.57
CA ARG A 48 14.10 21.25 12.06
C ARG A 48 12.94 20.80 12.96
N ALA A 49 13.29 20.12 14.04
CA ALA A 49 12.51 20.23 15.26
C ALA A 49 13.07 21.46 15.98
N ASP A 50 12.26 22.51 16.06
CA ASP A 50 12.42 23.77 16.81
C ASP A 50 12.34 25.02 15.90
N GLY A 51 11.16 25.65 15.92
CA GLY A 51 10.98 27.06 15.57
C GLY A 51 10.76 27.39 14.10
N ALA A 52 9.49 27.64 13.75
CA ALA A 52 9.06 28.50 12.64
C ALA A 52 9.75 28.31 11.26
N GLY A 53 9.30 27.30 10.51
CA GLY A 53 9.49 27.19 9.05
C GLY A 53 8.17 27.42 8.30
N PRO A 54 8.20 27.92 7.05
CA PRO A 54 7.03 28.55 6.45
C PRO A 54 5.93 27.53 6.14
N ALA A 55 4.69 27.91 6.46
CA ALA A 55 3.50 27.21 6.01
C ALA A 55 3.49 27.16 4.47
N LEU A 56 3.74 25.98 3.90
CA LEU A 56 3.36 25.66 2.52
C LEU A 56 1.84 25.49 2.44
N GLN A 57 1.11 26.54 2.83
CA GLN A 57 -0.33 26.75 2.64
C GLN A 57 -0.70 28.16 3.16
N ALA A 58 -0.10 29.21 2.58
CA ALA A 58 -0.61 30.58 2.76
C ALA A 58 -0.14 31.47 1.61
N ARG A 59 -0.79 31.36 0.44
CA ARG A 59 -0.85 32.48 -0.50
C ARG A 59 -2.28 32.64 -1.03
N GLY A 60 -2.91 33.70 -0.54
CA GLY A 60 -3.68 34.65 -1.33
C GLY A 60 -4.72 34.07 -2.26
N LEU A 61 -5.93 33.95 -1.73
CA LEU A 61 -7.16 34.21 -2.48
C LEU A 61 -7.02 35.56 -3.19
N GLU A 62 -7.29 35.62 -4.49
CA GLU A 62 -8.10 36.67 -5.14
C GLU A 62 -8.41 36.23 -6.58
N HIS A 63 -9.68 36.00 -6.90
CA HIS A 63 -10.38 36.51 -8.10
C HIS A 63 -11.77 35.86 -8.26
N GLY A 64 -12.76 36.72 -8.51
CA GLY A 64 -13.93 36.39 -9.34
C GLY A 64 -15.16 35.83 -8.63
N GLY A 65 -16.01 36.72 -8.11
CA GLY A 65 -17.33 36.36 -7.58
C GLY A 65 -18.25 35.76 -8.64
N ALA A 66 -18.60 34.48 -8.46
CA ALA A 66 -19.77 33.89 -9.10
C ALA A 66 -20.96 33.95 -8.12
N ARG A 67 -21.95 34.79 -8.45
CA ARG A 67 -23.20 34.92 -7.67
C ARG A 67 -24.04 33.64 -7.83
N HIS A 68 -24.13 32.83 -6.78
CA HIS A 68 -25.10 31.74 -6.69
C HIS A 68 -26.46 32.27 -6.18
N PRO A 69 -27.60 31.79 -6.70
CA PRO A 69 -28.92 32.24 -6.27
C PRO A 69 -29.23 31.76 -4.84
N ALA A 70 -29.82 32.66 -4.05
CA ALA A 70 -30.20 32.42 -2.66
C ALA A 70 -31.19 31.24 -2.54
N ARG A 71 -30.75 30.15 -1.91
CA ARG A 71 -31.60 29.00 -1.61
C ARG A 71 -32.34 29.27 -0.30
N ARG A 72 -33.67 29.40 -0.39
CA ARG A 72 -34.62 29.55 0.73
C ARG A 72 -34.28 28.60 1.89
N SER A 73 -34.17 29.15 3.10
CA SER A 73 -34.00 28.40 4.34
C SER A 73 -35.26 27.55 4.62
N ARG A 74 -35.18 26.24 4.43
CA ARG A 74 -36.10 25.31 5.08
C ARG A 74 -35.54 24.98 6.46
N THR A 75 -36.11 25.60 7.48
CA THR A 75 -35.94 25.23 8.89
C THR A 75 -36.58 23.86 9.14
N GLY A 76 -35.90 22.79 8.72
CA GLY A 76 -36.20 21.43 9.13
C GLY A 76 -35.16 21.00 10.15
N LYS A 77 -35.57 20.81 11.41
CA LYS A 77 -34.73 20.14 12.42
C LYS A 77 -34.33 18.78 11.87
N ALA A 78 -33.09 18.64 11.42
CA ALA A 78 -32.50 17.36 11.09
C ALA A 78 -32.54 16.51 12.36
N ARG A 79 -33.42 15.50 12.40
CA ARG A 79 -33.42 14.49 13.45
C ARG A 79 -32.04 13.85 13.44
N GLN A 80 -31.20 14.21 14.41
CA GLN A 80 -29.98 13.48 14.73
C GLN A 80 -30.42 12.06 15.10
N ARG A 81 -30.26 11.12 14.18
CA ARG A 81 -30.40 9.71 14.50
C ARG A 81 -29.21 9.40 15.43
N PRO A 82 -29.43 8.82 16.61
CA PRO A 82 -28.31 8.49 17.48
C PRO A 82 -27.35 7.60 16.68
N ALA A 83 -26.08 8.00 16.64
CA ALA A 83 -25.04 7.11 16.13
C ALA A 83 -25.19 5.81 16.92
N ARG A 84 -25.41 4.68 16.23
CA ARG A 84 -25.37 3.38 16.89
C ARG A 84 -24.04 3.33 17.63
N HIS A 85 -24.10 3.28 18.96
CA HIS A 85 -22.92 3.17 19.81
C HIS A 85 -22.08 2.00 19.28
N LEU A 86 -20.91 2.32 18.73
CA LEU A 86 -19.88 1.32 18.54
C LEU A 86 -19.56 0.83 19.95
N ARG A 87 -19.78 -0.45 20.24
CA ARG A 87 -19.49 -1.03 21.55
C ARG A 87 -18.04 -0.68 21.90
N ARG A 88 -17.83 -0.04 23.05
CA ARG A 88 -16.48 0.19 23.56
C ARG A 88 -15.91 -1.16 23.96
N GLN A 89 -14.59 -1.27 23.99
CA GLN A 89 -13.90 -2.49 24.41
C GLN A 89 -14.35 -2.94 25.82
N GLU A 90 -14.68 -1.98 26.68
CA GLU A 90 -15.25 -2.14 28.01
C GLU A 90 -16.65 -2.80 28.02
N ASP A 91 -17.38 -2.75 26.90
CA ASP A 91 -18.73 -3.31 26.74
C ASP A 91 -18.70 -4.79 26.27
N LEU A 92 -17.51 -5.37 26.07
CA LEU A 92 -17.35 -6.77 25.63
C LEU A 92 -17.23 -7.71 26.83
N PRO A 93 -17.92 -8.87 26.83
CA PRO A 93 -17.86 -9.81 27.95
C PRO A 93 -16.43 -10.32 28.16
N ALA A 94 -16.01 -10.38 29.43
CA ALA A 94 -14.73 -10.96 29.83
C ALA A 94 -14.68 -12.45 29.41
N GLY A 95 -14.00 -12.72 28.30
CA GLY A 95 -13.96 -14.05 27.66
C GLY A 95 -13.97 -13.99 26.13
N TRP A 96 -14.39 -12.86 25.54
CA TRP A 96 -14.15 -12.59 24.13
C TRP A 96 -12.69 -12.16 24.00
N ARG A 97 -11.84 -13.04 23.43
CA ARG A 97 -10.49 -12.70 22.96
C ARG A 97 -10.63 -11.52 21.98
N ALA A 98 -10.48 -10.29 22.46
CA ALA A 98 -10.98 -9.13 21.75
C ALA A 98 -9.96 -8.70 20.69
N VAL A 99 -10.03 -9.35 19.53
CA VAL A 99 -9.37 -8.83 18.34
C VAL A 99 -10.02 -7.50 17.97
N ARG A 100 -9.24 -6.41 17.97
CA ARG A 100 -9.68 -5.08 17.56
C ARG A 100 -9.27 -4.86 16.11
N ILE A 101 -10.24 -4.50 15.28
CA ILE A 101 -10.03 -4.24 13.84
C ILE A 101 -10.37 -2.78 13.56
N LYS A 102 -9.46 -2.05 12.92
CA LYS A 102 -9.68 -0.67 12.47
C LYS A 102 -9.33 -0.54 11.00
N PHE A 103 -10.25 0.06 10.24
CA PHE A 103 -10.07 0.30 8.81
C PHE A 103 -9.52 1.71 8.58
N TRP A 104 -8.32 1.79 8.04
CA TRP A 104 -7.65 3.04 7.68
C TRP A 104 -7.84 3.40 6.20
N GLY A 105 -8.16 2.40 5.39
CA GLY A 105 -8.61 2.58 4.02
C GLY A 105 -9.50 1.43 3.55
N THR A 106 -10.49 1.76 2.73
CA THR A 106 -11.55 0.83 2.29
C THR A 106 -11.83 0.96 0.78
N ARG A 107 -10.95 1.63 0.04
CA ARG A 107 -11.03 1.77 -1.42
C ARG A 107 -10.10 0.77 -2.10
N GLY A 108 -10.51 0.33 -3.28
CA GLY A 108 -9.64 -0.38 -4.22
C GLY A 108 -9.23 0.54 -5.38
N THR A 109 -8.27 0.08 -6.16
CA THR A 109 -7.72 0.68 -7.38
C THR A 109 -7.02 2.03 -7.20
N ARG A 110 -7.65 3.02 -6.55
CA ARG A 110 -7.08 4.36 -6.37
C ARG A 110 -7.73 5.09 -5.19
N PRO A 111 -7.02 6.03 -4.52
CA PRO A 111 -7.65 6.91 -3.56
C PRO A 111 -8.75 7.75 -4.20
N THR A 112 -9.84 7.97 -3.46
CA THR A 112 -11.02 8.72 -3.91
C THR A 112 -11.44 9.77 -2.88
N PRO A 113 -10.58 10.76 -2.54
CA PRO A 113 -10.98 11.82 -1.63
C PRO A 113 -12.08 12.69 -2.25
N GLY A 114 -13.09 13.07 -1.46
CA GLY A 114 -14.13 13.99 -1.92
C GLY A 114 -15.37 13.99 -1.04
N ARG A 115 -16.27 14.96 -1.28
CA ARG A 115 -17.53 15.12 -0.53
C ARG A 115 -18.38 13.84 -0.49
N ARG A 116 -18.32 13.04 -1.55
CA ARG A 116 -19.07 11.77 -1.68
C ARG A 116 -18.47 10.62 -0.88
N THR A 117 -17.21 10.70 -0.45
CA THR A 117 -16.49 9.62 0.25
C THR A 117 -16.24 9.92 1.73
N LEU A 118 -16.61 11.12 2.21
CA LEU A 118 -16.43 11.55 3.61
C LEU A 118 -16.93 10.53 4.66
N ARG A 119 -18.01 9.80 4.38
CA ARG A 119 -18.57 8.82 5.34
C ARG A 119 -17.63 7.66 5.65
N TYR A 120 -16.87 7.19 4.67
CA TYR A 120 -16.05 5.97 4.78
C TYR A 120 -14.57 6.19 4.42
N GLY A 121 -14.17 7.43 4.12
CA GLY A 121 -12.81 7.78 3.72
C GLY A 121 -12.53 7.60 2.22
N GLY A 122 -11.43 8.21 1.78
CA GLY A 122 -10.92 8.15 0.41
C GLY A 122 -9.71 7.23 0.24
N ASN A 123 -9.17 6.66 1.31
CA ASN A 123 -7.92 5.91 1.29
C ASN A 123 -8.08 4.49 0.73
N THR A 124 -7.05 4.00 0.03
CA THR A 124 -7.00 2.59 -0.40
C THR A 124 -6.66 1.66 0.76
N THR A 125 -7.00 0.39 0.58
CA THR A 125 -6.94 -0.70 1.56
C THR A 125 -5.78 -0.60 2.56
N CYS A 126 -6.14 -0.57 3.84
CA CYS A 126 -5.23 -0.69 4.97
C CYS A 126 -6.08 -1.01 6.19
N VAL A 127 -5.80 -2.14 6.85
CA VAL A 127 -6.54 -2.62 8.02
C VAL A 127 -5.57 -2.87 9.16
N GLU A 128 -5.78 -2.23 10.29
CA GLU A 128 -5.10 -2.53 11.55
C GLU A 128 -5.87 -3.64 12.27
N VAL A 129 -5.15 -4.66 12.72
CA VAL A 129 -5.62 -5.73 13.57
C VAL A 129 -4.73 -5.78 14.80
N ARG A 130 -5.36 -5.81 15.98
CA ARG A 130 -4.68 -5.82 17.28
C ARG A 130 -5.23 -6.94 18.14
N ASP A 131 -4.35 -7.69 18.79
CA ASP A 131 -4.74 -8.64 19.83
C ASP A 131 -4.84 -7.97 21.21
N ASN A 132 -5.03 -8.78 22.25
CA ASN A 132 -5.16 -8.28 23.63
C ASN A 132 -3.85 -7.70 24.19
N ASP A 133 -2.70 -8.10 23.65
CA ASP A 133 -1.38 -7.62 24.05
C ASP A 133 -0.92 -6.43 23.18
N ASP A 134 -1.85 -5.87 22.39
CA ASP A 134 -1.67 -4.75 21.47
C ASP A 134 -0.68 -5.01 20.32
N ASN A 135 -0.39 -6.29 20.01
CA ASN A 135 0.46 -6.67 18.88
C ASN A 135 -0.12 -6.10 17.58
N LEU A 136 0.72 -5.40 16.80
CA LEU A 136 0.29 -4.69 15.61
C LEU A 136 0.43 -5.55 14.35
N LEU A 137 -0.71 -5.95 13.80
CA LEU A 137 -0.84 -6.57 12.49
C LEU A 137 -1.51 -5.59 11.53
N ILE A 138 -0.97 -5.43 10.34
CA ILE A 138 -1.48 -4.53 9.31
C ILE A 138 -1.75 -5.36 8.05
N ILE A 139 -2.95 -5.28 7.50
CA ILE A 139 -3.29 -5.91 6.21
C ILE A 139 -3.29 -4.84 5.13
N ASP A 140 -2.42 -5.04 4.14
CA ASP A 140 -2.07 -4.11 3.07
C ASP A 140 -1.51 -2.75 3.52
N SER A 141 -0.69 -2.18 2.65
CA SER A 141 -0.04 -0.88 2.79
C SER A 141 -0.49 0.10 1.70
N GLY A 142 -1.78 0.10 1.39
CA GLY A 142 -2.40 1.12 0.55
C GLY A 142 -2.31 2.51 1.18
N SER A 143 -2.90 3.52 0.55
CA SER A 143 -2.75 4.92 1.01
C SER A 143 -3.27 5.16 2.43
N GLY A 144 -4.08 4.26 2.99
CA GLY A 144 -4.52 4.33 4.40
C GLY A 144 -3.40 4.11 5.41
N ILE A 145 -2.30 3.46 5.04
CA ILE A 145 -1.20 3.20 5.98
C ILE A 145 -0.49 4.48 6.44
N ALA A 146 -0.54 5.55 5.64
CA ALA A 146 -0.02 6.87 6.03
C ALA A 146 -0.77 7.43 7.25
N GLU A 147 -2.11 7.29 7.28
CA GLU A 147 -2.94 7.70 8.41
C GLU A 147 -2.73 6.79 9.62
N LEU A 148 -2.56 5.48 9.39
CA LEU A 148 -2.20 4.53 10.45
C LEU A 148 -0.88 4.96 11.09
N GLY A 149 0.17 5.14 10.28
CA GLY A 149 1.50 5.55 10.75
C GLY A 149 1.48 6.88 11.50
N SER A 150 0.71 7.87 11.01
CA SER A 150 0.56 9.17 11.67
C SER A 150 -0.19 9.10 13.01
N SER A 151 -0.94 8.03 13.26
CA SER A 151 -1.63 7.82 14.53
C SER A 151 -0.79 7.13 15.59
N LEU A 152 0.35 6.55 15.19
CA LEU A 152 1.34 5.97 16.10
C LEU A 152 2.29 7.08 16.58
N SER A 153 2.99 6.81 17.68
CA SER A 153 3.96 7.77 18.21
C SER A 153 5.08 8.00 17.19
N PRO A 154 5.36 9.26 16.78
CA PRO A 154 6.30 9.55 15.69
C PRO A 154 7.77 9.34 16.08
N SER A 155 8.05 9.11 17.37
CA SER A 155 9.41 8.95 17.91
C SER A 155 9.63 7.63 18.62
N GLU A 156 8.62 6.77 18.72
CA GLU A 156 8.76 5.47 19.37
C GLU A 156 8.88 4.36 18.33
N PRO A 157 9.85 3.44 18.51
CA PRO A 157 9.96 2.24 17.70
C PRO A 157 8.66 1.44 17.68
N VAL A 158 8.33 0.87 16.52
CA VAL A 158 7.17 0.00 16.34
C VAL A 158 7.62 -1.41 15.99
N GLN A 159 6.97 -2.42 16.58
CA GLN A 159 7.04 -3.80 16.09
C GLN A 159 5.73 -4.10 15.35
N ALA A 160 5.79 -4.34 14.04
CA ALA A 160 4.60 -4.61 13.26
C ALA A 160 4.79 -5.74 12.24
N HIS A 161 3.70 -6.45 11.97
CA HIS A 161 3.61 -7.41 10.88
C HIS A 161 2.73 -6.82 9.76
N LEU A 162 3.27 -6.68 8.55
CA LEU A 162 2.54 -6.17 7.39
C LEU A 162 2.20 -7.35 6.47
N LEU A 163 0.94 -7.76 6.44
CA LEU A 163 0.41 -8.80 5.58
C LEU A 163 -0.07 -8.20 4.27
N ILE A 164 0.68 -8.40 3.20
CA ILE A 164 0.34 -7.93 1.86
C ILE A 164 -0.48 -8.99 1.16
N THR A 165 -1.70 -8.64 0.76
CA THR A 165 -2.58 -9.57 0.04
C THR A 165 -2.02 -9.85 -1.35
N HIS A 166 -1.60 -8.81 -2.07
CA HIS A 166 -0.92 -8.85 -3.36
C HIS A 166 -0.27 -7.49 -3.67
N THR A 167 0.55 -7.42 -4.72
CA THR A 167 1.44 -6.29 -5.02
C THR A 167 0.88 -5.29 -6.04
N HIS A 168 -0.44 -5.23 -6.25
CA HIS A 168 -1.02 -4.12 -7.00
C HIS A 168 -0.81 -2.79 -6.26
N LEU A 169 -0.68 -1.71 -7.04
CA LEU A 169 -0.29 -0.40 -6.54
C LEU A 169 -1.16 0.07 -5.36
N ASP A 170 -2.47 -0.12 -5.42
CA ASP A 170 -3.38 0.32 -4.37
C ASP A 170 -3.23 -0.41 -3.03
N HIS A 171 -2.50 -1.52 -3.00
CA HIS A 171 -2.17 -2.31 -1.80
C HIS A 171 -0.78 -2.01 -1.23
N ILE A 172 0.10 -1.29 -1.95
CA ILE A 172 1.48 -1.02 -1.50
C ILE A 172 1.93 0.45 -1.62
N GLN A 173 1.21 1.29 -2.37
CA GLN A 173 1.60 2.68 -2.66
C GLN A 173 1.74 3.59 -1.44
N GLY A 174 1.14 3.22 -0.30
CA GLY A 174 1.19 4.02 0.91
C GLY A 174 2.45 3.81 1.73
N PHE A 175 3.18 2.70 1.51
CA PHE A 175 4.34 2.34 2.31
C PHE A 175 5.43 3.43 2.39
N PRO A 176 5.78 4.15 1.30
CA PRO A 176 6.77 5.24 1.39
C PRO A 176 6.39 6.37 2.36
N PHE A 177 5.11 6.47 2.75
CA PHE A 177 4.58 7.48 3.67
C PHE A 177 4.29 6.89 5.07
N PHE A 178 4.71 5.65 5.34
CA PHE A 178 4.53 5.01 6.64
C PHE A 178 5.59 5.49 7.63
N VAL A 179 5.24 6.47 8.46
CA VAL A 179 6.16 7.13 9.42
C VAL A 179 7.06 6.14 10.20
N PRO A 180 6.57 5.01 10.73
CA PRO A 180 7.43 4.06 11.45
C PRO A 180 8.62 3.52 10.65
N ALA A 181 8.54 3.44 9.32
CA ALA A 181 9.67 3.03 8.48
C ALA A 181 10.88 3.99 8.61
N PHE A 182 10.64 5.22 9.08
CA PHE A 182 11.65 6.25 9.30
C PHE A 182 12.10 6.39 10.75
N VAL A 183 11.62 5.54 11.65
CA VAL A 183 11.98 5.55 13.07
C VAL A 183 13.01 4.45 13.35
N PRO A 184 14.24 4.79 13.79
CA PRO A 184 15.24 3.80 14.16
C PRO A 184 14.75 2.85 15.26
N GLY A 185 15.10 1.57 15.16
CA GLY A 185 14.66 0.53 16.10
C GLY A 185 13.27 -0.04 15.81
N THR A 186 12.52 0.52 14.86
CA THR A 186 11.31 -0.12 14.33
C THR A 186 11.68 -1.43 13.64
N HIS A 187 10.90 -2.48 13.87
CA HIS A 187 11.03 -3.76 13.20
C HIS A 187 9.73 -4.09 12.45
N LEU A 188 9.84 -4.31 11.14
CA LEU A 188 8.74 -4.61 10.23
C LEU A 188 8.94 -5.98 9.59
N THR A 189 8.07 -6.93 9.93
CA THR A 189 8.00 -8.21 9.23
C THR A 189 6.93 -8.12 8.15
N ILE A 190 7.35 -8.10 6.88
CA ILE A 190 6.50 -7.90 5.71
C ILE A 190 6.28 -9.26 5.04
N VAL A 191 5.04 -9.75 5.08
CA VAL A 191 4.65 -11.07 4.60
C VAL A 191 3.78 -10.94 3.36
N GLY A 192 4.03 -11.74 2.33
CA GLY A 192 3.24 -11.72 1.10
C GLY A 192 3.29 -13.03 0.32
N PRO A 193 2.57 -13.10 -0.81
CA PRO A 193 2.52 -14.31 -1.62
C PRO A 193 3.82 -14.56 -2.40
N ALA A 194 4.34 -15.77 -2.28
CA ALA A 194 5.38 -16.28 -3.18
C ALA A 194 4.85 -16.42 -4.62
N GLY A 195 5.77 -16.47 -5.59
CA GLY A 195 5.44 -16.73 -7.00
C GLY A 195 4.92 -15.51 -7.78
N SER A 196 5.04 -14.31 -7.22
CA SER A 196 4.80 -13.05 -7.95
C SER A 196 5.88 -12.79 -9.01
N ALA A 197 5.58 -11.92 -9.99
CA ALA A 197 6.53 -11.59 -11.07
C ALA A 197 7.84 -10.93 -10.58
N LYS A 198 7.79 -10.23 -9.45
CA LYS A 198 8.94 -9.72 -8.69
C LYS A 198 8.84 -10.24 -7.27
N SER A 199 9.98 -10.32 -6.58
CA SER A 199 9.96 -10.59 -5.14
C SER A 199 9.22 -9.49 -4.39
N LEU A 200 8.67 -9.81 -3.22
CA LEU A 200 7.98 -8.86 -2.37
C LEU A 200 8.88 -7.65 -2.04
N GLN A 201 10.14 -7.91 -1.70
CA GLN A 201 11.13 -6.85 -1.44
C GLN A 201 11.36 -5.97 -2.66
N ALA A 202 11.48 -6.55 -3.86
CA ALA A 202 11.66 -5.78 -5.09
C ALA A 202 10.43 -4.92 -5.41
N ALA A 203 9.21 -5.41 -5.16
CA ALA A 203 8.00 -4.62 -5.33
C ALA A 203 7.96 -3.38 -4.41
N PHE A 204 8.43 -3.51 -3.16
CA PHE A 204 8.57 -2.39 -2.23
C PHE A 204 9.72 -1.45 -2.61
N ALA A 205 10.83 -1.98 -3.10
CA ALA A 205 11.95 -1.20 -3.61
C ALA A 205 11.53 -0.32 -4.80
N ASP A 206 10.69 -0.84 -5.71
CA ASP A 206 10.16 -0.06 -6.83
C ASP A 206 9.31 1.14 -6.36
N GLN A 207 8.54 1.00 -5.26
CA GLN A 207 7.75 2.11 -4.71
C GLN A 207 8.61 3.24 -4.14
N THR A 208 9.88 2.93 -3.84
CA THR A 208 10.86 3.85 -3.24
C THR A 208 12.03 4.12 -4.18
N ASP A 209 11.83 3.88 -5.49
CA ASP A 209 12.83 4.19 -6.49
C ASP A 209 13.11 5.71 -6.50
N PRO A 210 14.39 6.15 -6.46
CA PRO A 210 14.77 7.56 -6.47
C PRO A 210 14.24 8.39 -7.64
N ALA A 211 13.84 7.74 -8.73
CA ALA A 211 13.17 8.42 -9.83
C ALA A 211 11.83 9.05 -9.41
N TYR A 212 11.18 8.51 -8.37
CA TYR A 212 9.83 8.92 -7.94
C TYR A 212 9.71 9.24 -6.44
N PHE A 213 10.67 8.80 -5.61
CA PHE A 213 10.62 8.99 -4.17
C PHE A 213 12.02 9.29 -3.57
N PRO A 214 12.16 10.25 -2.64
CA PRO A 214 13.48 10.75 -2.23
C PRO A 214 14.30 9.79 -1.36
N VAL A 215 13.70 8.74 -0.79
CA VAL A 215 14.36 7.81 0.14
C VAL A 215 14.22 6.39 -0.35
N ARG A 216 15.34 5.73 -0.67
CA ARG A 216 15.36 4.30 -1.02
C ARG A 216 14.90 3.45 0.15
N LEU A 217 14.29 2.28 -0.15
CA LEU A 217 14.00 1.26 0.86
C LEU A 217 15.21 0.94 1.75
N SER A 218 16.40 0.83 1.17
CA SER A 218 17.66 0.55 1.88
C SER A 218 18.18 1.69 2.76
N HIS A 219 17.63 2.90 2.65
CA HIS A 219 17.99 4.07 3.47
C HIS A 219 16.95 4.34 4.58
N MET A 220 15.88 3.55 4.64
CA MET A 220 14.92 3.62 5.73
C MET A 220 15.56 2.97 6.99
N PRO A 221 15.57 3.64 8.15
CA PRO A 221 16.23 3.15 9.36
C PRO A 221 15.49 2.02 10.09
N ALA A 222 14.25 1.70 9.70
CA ALA A 222 13.56 0.53 10.23
C ALA A 222 14.21 -0.77 9.72
N GLU A 223 14.29 -1.76 10.60
CA GLU A 223 14.70 -3.12 10.24
C GLU A 223 13.52 -3.80 9.55
N MET A 224 13.75 -4.33 8.35
CA MET A 224 12.69 -4.92 7.52
C MET A 224 13.05 -6.34 7.12
N GLU A 225 12.17 -7.28 7.45
CA GLU A 225 12.24 -8.66 7.01
C GLU A 225 11.14 -8.90 5.97
N PHE A 226 11.51 -9.42 4.80
CA PHE A 226 10.55 -9.78 3.75
C PHE A 226 10.40 -11.30 3.69
N ILE A 227 9.19 -11.80 3.95
CA ILE A 227 8.88 -13.22 3.99
C ILE A 227 7.82 -13.55 2.94
N GLU A 228 8.20 -14.35 1.95
CA GLU A 228 7.25 -14.90 0.99
C GLU A 228 6.72 -16.25 1.47
N ARG A 229 5.40 -16.40 1.49
CA ARG A 229 4.72 -17.62 1.97
C ARG A 229 4.01 -18.33 0.83
N ASN A 230 3.90 -19.65 0.96
CA ASN A 230 2.99 -20.45 0.15
C ASN A 230 1.59 -20.51 0.79
N PRO A 231 0.55 -20.84 0.02
CA PRO A 231 -0.80 -20.97 0.55
C PRO A 231 -0.88 -22.08 1.61
N GLY A 232 -1.56 -21.82 2.72
CA GLY A 232 -1.73 -22.76 3.83
C GLY A 232 -0.60 -22.76 4.86
N GLU A 233 0.55 -22.12 4.57
CA GLU A 233 1.64 -21.97 5.52
C GLU A 233 1.24 -21.07 6.69
N THR A 234 0.82 -21.69 7.79
CA THR A 234 0.35 -20.99 8.97
C THR A 234 1.51 -20.46 9.79
N PHE A 235 1.36 -19.26 10.34
CA PHE A 235 2.30 -18.64 11.26
C PHE A 235 1.55 -17.88 12.36
N GLU A 236 2.29 -17.40 13.37
CA GLU A 236 1.73 -16.72 14.54
C GLU A 236 2.28 -15.31 14.67
N VAL A 237 1.44 -14.39 15.15
CA VAL A 237 1.81 -13.03 15.54
C VAL A 237 1.14 -12.76 16.88
N GLY A 238 1.92 -12.76 17.97
CA GLY A 238 1.34 -12.71 19.31
C GLY A 238 0.38 -13.88 19.53
N ALA A 239 -0.86 -13.58 19.93
CA ALA A 239 -1.91 -14.58 20.11
C ALA A 239 -2.68 -14.93 18.82
N LEU A 240 -2.36 -14.29 17.68
CA LEU A 240 -3.06 -14.44 16.41
C LEU A 240 -2.45 -15.57 15.58
N ARG A 241 -3.30 -16.51 15.13
CA ARG A 241 -2.90 -17.59 14.22
C ARG A 241 -3.35 -17.27 12.80
N ILE A 242 -2.39 -17.05 11.90
CA ILE A 242 -2.65 -16.55 10.56
C ILE A 242 -2.43 -17.65 9.53
N THR A 243 -3.45 -17.92 8.71
CA THR A 243 -3.35 -18.85 7.56
C THR A 243 -3.64 -18.11 6.25
N PRO A 244 -2.67 -18.02 5.31
CA PRO A 244 -2.91 -17.47 3.98
C PRO A 244 -3.64 -18.47 3.08
N HIS A 245 -4.60 -18.01 2.30
CA HIS A 245 -5.34 -18.79 1.31
C HIS A 245 -5.32 -18.07 -0.05
N LEU A 246 -5.09 -18.80 -1.14
CA LEU A 246 -5.17 -18.21 -2.47
C LEU A 246 -6.60 -17.80 -2.81
N LEU A 247 -6.73 -16.60 -3.37
CA LEU A 247 -7.97 -16.07 -3.93
C LEU A 247 -7.85 -15.97 -5.46
N MET A 248 -9.00 -15.91 -6.13
CA MET A 248 -9.06 -15.73 -7.57
C MET A 248 -8.83 -14.25 -7.91
N HIS A 249 -7.64 -13.95 -8.45
CA HIS A 249 -7.20 -12.62 -8.89
C HIS A 249 -6.13 -12.78 -9.98
N PRO A 250 -5.84 -11.76 -10.82
CA PRO A 250 -4.88 -11.90 -11.93
C PRO A 250 -3.43 -12.24 -11.52
N ILE A 251 -3.04 -11.98 -10.28
CA ILE A 251 -1.73 -12.32 -9.72
C ILE A 251 -1.91 -13.11 -8.40
N PRO A 252 -0.88 -13.84 -7.92
CA PRO A 252 -0.93 -14.51 -6.62
C PRO A 252 -1.45 -13.57 -5.53
N THR A 253 -2.57 -13.95 -4.91
CA THR A 253 -3.30 -13.09 -3.97
C THR A 253 -3.77 -13.90 -2.79
N PHE A 254 -3.47 -13.41 -1.60
CA PHE A 254 -3.91 -14.01 -0.34
C PHE A 254 -5.13 -13.35 0.25
N GLY A 255 -6.04 -14.18 0.76
CA GLY A 255 -6.90 -13.86 1.89
C GLY A 255 -6.29 -14.47 3.15
N TYR A 256 -6.32 -13.72 4.25
CA TYR A 256 -5.78 -14.17 5.53
C TYR A 256 -6.93 -14.58 6.46
N ARG A 257 -6.89 -15.81 6.97
CA ARG A 257 -7.71 -16.23 8.12
C ARG A 257 -6.91 -15.97 9.39
N ILE A 258 -7.48 -15.23 10.32
CA ILE A 258 -6.89 -14.77 11.60
C ILE A 258 -7.78 -15.26 12.74
#